data_AF-A0A934TW95-F1
#
_entry.id   AF-A0A934TW95-F1
#
_cell.length_a   1.000
_cell.length_b   1.000
_cell.length_c   1.000
_cell.angle_alpha   90.00
_cell.angle_beta   90.00
_cell.angle_gamma   90.00
#
_symmetry.space_group_name_H-M   'P 1'
#
loop_
_entity.id
_entity.type
_entity.pdbx_description
1 polymer ?
#
loop_
_entity_poly.entity_id
_entity_poly.type
_entity_poly.pdbx_seq_one_letter_code
_entity_poly.pdbx_strand_id
1 'polypeptide(L)'
;MPQENTTETQPPQPEKTRRERKVRRQRQQGMVPVGRGTRHLLPESLRHMQELFELLPQLKVDASGAPDVRATDQAVLGRIAEHAQASAAAINLGMSAVGSLMAYAAPQCEDRAISSDAVEALGWLLAELGATTALMVRLAAVCGSSEGMRVPQP
;
A
#
# COMPACT_ATOMS: atom_id res chain seq x y z
N MET A 1 -61.38 -35.60 46.23
CA MET A 1 -60.08 -34.96 46.55
C MET A 1 -59.28 -34.88 45.26
N PRO A 2 -58.74 -33.71 44.88
CA PRO A 2 -58.29 -33.39 43.52
C PRO A 2 -56.78 -33.61 43.29
N GLN A 3 -56.41 -33.46 42.02
CA GLN A 3 -55.15 -33.81 41.34
C GLN A 3 -53.90 -33.08 41.84
N GLU A 4 -52.77 -33.81 41.96
CA GLU A 4 -51.44 -33.22 41.98
C GLU A 4 -50.85 -33.23 40.56
N ASN A 5 -50.82 -32.03 39.97
CA ASN A 5 -50.16 -31.74 38.71
C ASN A 5 -48.74 -31.23 39.05
N THR A 6 -47.70 -32.00 38.74
CA THR A 6 -46.31 -31.63 39.02
C THR A 6 -45.84 -30.61 37.98
N THR A 7 -45.89 -29.32 38.33
CA THR A 7 -45.37 -28.23 37.51
C THR A 7 -43.84 -28.18 37.60
N GLU A 8 -43.15 -28.59 36.55
CA GLU A 8 -41.73 -28.33 36.32
C GLU A 8 -41.45 -26.81 36.40
N THR A 9 -40.65 -26.39 37.38
CA THR A 9 -40.19 -25.00 37.50
C THR A 9 -38.99 -24.81 36.60
N GLN A 10 -39.21 -24.21 35.43
CA GLN A 10 -38.16 -23.80 34.50
C GLN A 10 -37.36 -22.62 35.10
N PRO A 11 -36.01 -22.64 35.08
CA PRO A 11 -35.22 -21.55 35.64
C PRO A 11 -35.36 -20.28 34.78
N PRO A 12 -35.25 -19.08 35.39
CA PRO A 12 -35.41 -17.83 34.66
C PRO A 12 -34.28 -17.65 33.64
N GLN A 13 -34.67 -17.40 32.39
CA GLN A 13 -33.75 -17.02 31.30
C GLN A 13 -33.05 -15.68 31.63
N PRO A 14 -31.75 -15.53 31.35
CA PRO A 14 -31.02 -14.32 31.71
C PRO A 14 -31.50 -13.12 30.89
N GLU A 15 -31.97 -12.11 31.61
CA GLU A 15 -32.37 -10.81 31.09
C GLU A 15 -31.15 -10.11 30.49
N LYS A 16 -30.96 -10.28 29.17
CA LYS A 16 -29.86 -9.66 28.41
C LYS A 16 -29.87 -8.16 28.63
N THR A 17 -28.91 -7.72 29.42
CA THR A 17 -28.85 -6.39 30.00
C THR A 17 -28.77 -5.35 28.88
N ARG A 18 -29.42 -4.20 29.08
CA ARG A 18 -29.45 -3.04 28.16
C ARG A 18 -28.09 -2.64 27.57
N ARG A 19 -26.99 -3.00 28.23
CA ARG A 19 -25.60 -2.86 27.75
C ARG A 19 -25.27 -3.73 26.53
N GLU A 20 -25.72 -4.99 26.47
CA GLU A 20 -25.44 -5.89 25.34
C GLU A 20 -26.15 -5.45 24.05
N ARG A 21 -27.38 -4.93 24.18
CA ARG A 21 -28.12 -4.33 23.06
C ARG A 21 -27.41 -3.09 22.50
N LYS A 22 -26.74 -2.32 23.37
CA LYS A 22 -25.96 -1.15 22.97
C LYS A 22 -24.67 -1.55 22.24
N VAL A 23 -23.96 -2.58 22.73
CA VAL A 23 -22.76 -3.12 22.09
C VAL A 23 -23.05 -3.72 20.70
N ARG A 24 -24.18 -4.42 20.53
CA ARG A 24 -24.61 -4.92 19.21
C ARG A 24 -24.96 -3.80 18.23
N ARG A 25 -25.65 -2.73 18.68
CA ARG A 25 -25.95 -1.57 17.83
C ARG A 25 -24.69 -0.81 17.44
N GLN A 26 -23.72 -0.70 18.34
CA GLN A 26 -22.45 -0.01 18.08
C GLN A 26 -21.56 -0.80 17.09
N ARG A 27 -21.61 -2.14 17.12
CA ARG A 27 -20.98 -2.99 16.09
C ARG A 27 -21.65 -2.91 14.72
N GLN A 28 -22.97 -2.72 14.65
CA GLN A 28 -23.68 -2.54 13.37
C GLN A 28 -23.49 -1.13 12.77
N GLN A 29 -23.22 -0.12 13.60
CA GLN A 29 -22.94 1.25 13.13
C GLN A 29 -21.51 1.44 12.59
N GLY A 30 -20.62 0.45 12.76
CA GLY A 30 -19.28 0.43 12.15
C GLY A 30 -19.20 -0.26 10.79
N MET A 31 -20.32 -0.75 10.24
CA MET A 31 -20.32 -1.42 8.94
C MET A 31 -20.38 -0.37 7.83
N VAL A 32 -19.19 -0.01 7.33
CA VAL A 32 -19.02 0.80 6.12
C VAL A 32 -19.78 0.09 4.99
N PRO A 33 -20.61 0.80 4.20
CA PRO A 33 -21.31 0.18 3.08
C PRO A 33 -20.28 -0.39 2.11
N VAL A 34 -20.35 -1.70 1.85
CA VAL A 34 -19.61 -2.35 0.76
C VAL A 34 -20.16 -1.80 -0.54
N GLY A 35 -19.56 -0.71 -0.99
CA GLY A 35 -19.83 -0.05 -2.25
C GLY A 35 -19.43 -0.96 -3.41
N ARG A 36 -20.39 -1.17 -4.29
CA ARG A 36 -20.31 -1.86 -5.58
C ARG A 36 -19.15 -1.29 -6.42
N GLY A 37 -18.07 -2.06 -6.59
CA GLY A 37 -16.97 -1.72 -7.51
C GLY A 37 -15.71 -2.56 -7.28
N THR A 38 -15.59 -3.68 -7.98
CA THR A 38 -14.39 -4.54 -8.02
C THR A 38 -13.22 -3.89 -8.79
N ARG A 39 -12.82 -2.66 -8.40
CA ARG A 39 -11.63 -1.94 -8.94
C ARG A 39 -10.65 -1.46 -7.85
N HIS A 40 -10.79 -1.93 -6.61
CA HIS A 40 -9.95 -1.53 -5.47
C HIS A 40 -9.28 -2.72 -4.75
N LEU A 41 -8.79 -3.72 -5.48
CA LEU A 41 -8.10 -4.86 -4.85
C LEU A 41 -6.64 -4.57 -4.47
N LEU A 42 -6.08 -3.43 -4.89
CA LEU A 42 -4.70 -3.04 -4.60
C LEU A 42 -4.67 -1.79 -3.71
N PRO A 43 -3.75 -1.72 -2.72
CA PRO A 43 -3.37 -0.46 -2.07
C PRO A 43 -3.11 0.63 -3.10
N GLU A 44 -3.44 1.88 -2.78
CA GLU A 44 -3.22 3.02 -3.69
C GLU A 44 -1.76 3.10 -4.17
N SER A 45 -0.81 2.74 -3.31
CA SER A 45 0.61 2.65 -3.67
C SER A 45 0.91 1.60 -4.74
N LEU A 46 0.19 0.48 -4.77
CA LEU A 46 0.36 -0.55 -5.80
C LEU A 46 -0.31 -0.17 -7.12
N ARG A 47 -1.30 0.73 -7.11
CA ARG A 47 -1.91 1.25 -8.34
C ARG A 47 -0.87 1.97 -9.21
N HIS A 48 -0.08 2.87 -8.63
CA HIS A 48 0.93 3.60 -9.39
C HIS A 48 1.97 2.68 -10.02
N MET A 49 2.38 1.64 -9.29
CA MET A 49 3.32 0.66 -9.82
C MET A 49 2.71 -0.17 -10.96
N GLN A 50 1.43 -0.56 -10.82
CA GLN A 50 0.69 -1.24 -11.89
C GLN A 50 0.59 -0.35 -13.15
N GLU A 51 0.14 0.89 -12.98
CA GLU A 51 0.00 1.85 -14.08
C GLU A 51 1.34 2.15 -14.75
N LEU A 52 2.42 2.23 -13.99
CA LEU A 52 3.78 2.33 -14.53
C LEU A 52 4.10 1.13 -15.42
N PHE A 53 3.91 -0.10 -14.93
CA PHE A 53 4.19 -1.31 -15.71
C PHE A 53 3.34 -1.42 -16.98
N GLU A 54 2.10 -0.93 -16.97
CA GLU A 54 1.23 -0.88 -18.15
C GLU A 54 1.70 0.15 -19.19
N LEU A 55 2.38 1.22 -18.75
CA LEU A 55 2.91 2.26 -19.62
C LEU A 55 4.29 1.95 -20.18
N LEU A 56 5.13 1.19 -19.46
CA LEU A 56 6.50 0.89 -19.90
C LEU A 56 6.60 0.31 -21.32
N PRO A 57 5.71 -0.59 -21.80
CA PRO A 57 5.74 -1.08 -23.19
C PRO A 57 5.53 0.01 -24.25
N GLN A 58 4.97 1.16 -23.86
CA GLN A 58 4.73 2.29 -24.76
C GLN A 58 5.94 3.23 -24.84
N LEU A 59 6.87 3.14 -23.88
CA LEU A 59 8.10 3.92 -23.86
C LEU A 59 9.03 3.45 -24.98
N LYS A 60 9.35 4.35 -25.91
CA LYS A 60 10.39 4.07 -26.90
C LYS A 60 11.74 4.19 -26.24
N VAL A 61 12.68 3.35 -26.67
CA VAL A 61 14.07 3.35 -26.21
C VAL A 61 14.99 3.54 -27.41
N ASP A 62 16.10 4.24 -27.19
CA ASP A 62 17.13 4.45 -28.21
C ASP A 62 18.06 3.23 -28.34
N ALA A 63 19.07 3.33 -29.20
CA ALA A 63 20.04 2.26 -29.43
C ALA A 63 20.87 1.89 -28.20
N SER A 64 20.92 2.75 -27.18
CA SER A 64 21.59 2.48 -25.89
C SER A 64 20.66 1.83 -24.87
N GLY A 65 19.37 1.66 -25.20
CA GLY A 65 18.34 1.20 -24.28
C GLY A 65 17.85 2.28 -23.30
N ALA A 66 18.22 3.55 -23.52
CA ALA A 66 17.73 4.67 -22.72
C ALA A 66 16.37 5.16 -23.24
N PRO A 67 15.52 5.77 -22.40
CA PRO A 67 14.24 6.34 -22.84
C PRO A 67 14.42 7.36 -23.97
N ASP A 68 13.80 7.13 -25.12
CA ASP A 68 13.75 8.08 -26.22
C ASP A 68 12.56 9.02 -26.03
N VAL A 69 12.83 10.15 -25.36
CA VAL A 69 11.84 11.20 -25.07
C VAL A 69 11.33 11.94 -26.30
N ARG A 70 12.02 11.81 -27.45
CA ARG A 70 11.61 12.44 -28.72
C ARG A 70 10.69 11.54 -29.52
N ALA A 71 10.91 10.23 -29.46
CA ALA A 71 10.11 9.23 -30.15
C ALA A 71 8.89 8.74 -29.34
N THR A 72 8.80 9.08 -28.05
CA THR A 72 7.67 8.72 -27.18
C THR A 72 6.65 9.86 -27.09
N ASP A 73 5.36 9.50 -27.07
CA ASP A 73 4.27 10.45 -26.86
C ASP A 73 4.43 11.20 -25.51
N GLN A 74 4.25 12.52 -25.53
CA GLN A 74 4.45 13.38 -24.35
C GLN A 74 3.47 13.06 -23.21
N ALA A 75 2.22 12.69 -23.51
CA ALA A 75 1.27 12.29 -22.47
C ALA A 75 1.68 10.96 -21.83
N VAL A 76 2.27 10.04 -22.61
CA VAL A 76 2.84 8.79 -22.07
C VAL A 76 4.04 9.10 -21.17
N LEU A 77 4.95 9.99 -21.59
CA LEU A 77 6.10 10.40 -20.79
C LEU A 77 5.68 11.04 -19.46
N GLY A 78 4.74 11.98 -19.49
CA GLY A 78 4.22 12.63 -18.28
C GLY A 78 3.62 11.63 -17.29
N ARG A 79 2.80 10.68 -17.79
CA ARG A 79 2.22 9.63 -16.94
C ARG A 79 3.26 8.66 -16.40
N ILE A 80 4.25 8.27 -17.19
CA ILE A 80 5.37 7.44 -16.70
C ILE A 80 6.10 8.19 -15.58
N ALA A 81 6.35 9.50 -15.75
CA ALA A 81 7.03 10.29 -14.74
C ALA A 81 6.25 10.38 -13.43
N GLU A 82 4.95 10.66 -13.52
CA GLU A 82 4.04 10.72 -12.37
C GLU A 82 4.00 9.39 -11.61
N HIS A 83 3.74 8.28 -12.30
CA HIS A 83 3.61 6.97 -11.67
C HIS A 83 4.94 6.43 -11.14
N ALA A 84 6.06 6.71 -11.81
CA ALA A 84 7.39 6.37 -11.30
C ALA A 84 7.72 7.15 -10.02
N GLN A 85 7.43 8.45 -9.99
CA GLN A 85 7.67 9.27 -8.80
C GLN A 85 6.77 8.86 -7.64
N ALA A 86 5.50 8.60 -7.89
CA ALA A 86 4.56 8.15 -6.88
C ALA A 86 4.94 6.75 -6.31
N SER A 87 5.41 5.85 -7.17
CA SER A 87 5.93 4.54 -6.75
C SER A 87 7.19 4.68 -5.88
N ALA A 88 8.14 5.53 -6.29
CA ALA A 88 9.34 5.82 -5.49
C ALA A 88 8.99 6.41 -4.11
N ALA A 89 8.04 7.35 -4.06
CA ALA A 89 7.56 7.94 -2.82
C ALA A 89 6.94 6.89 -1.89
N ALA A 90 6.15 5.96 -2.43
CA ALA A 90 5.55 4.88 -1.65
C ALA A 90 6.60 3.91 -1.08
N ILE A 91 7.62 3.54 -1.87
CA ILE A 91 8.73 2.70 -1.40
C ILE A 91 9.52 3.41 -0.30
N ASN A 92 9.86 4.69 -0.49
CA ASN A 92 10.54 5.50 0.53
C ASN A 92 9.75 5.59 1.84
N LEU A 93 8.43 5.76 1.75
CA LEU A 93 7.57 5.76 2.94
C LEU A 93 7.61 4.41 3.67
N GLY A 94 7.55 3.31 2.91
CA GLY A 94 7.70 1.96 3.45
C GLY A 94 9.05 1.73 4.14
N MET A 95 10.15 2.10 3.49
CA MET A 95 11.49 2.02 4.06
C MET A 95 11.63 2.87 5.34
N SER A 96 11.02 4.07 5.37
CA SER A 96 11.03 4.93 6.56
C SER A 96 10.25 4.31 7.72
N ALA A 97 9.11 3.67 7.44
CA ALA A 97 8.35 2.94 8.45
C ALA A 97 9.16 1.75 9.01
N VAL A 98 9.84 1.00 8.15
CA VAL A 98 10.75 -0.08 8.59
C VAL A 98 11.89 0.47 9.45
N GLY A 99 12.52 1.57 9.05
CA GLY A 99 13.56 2.21 9.86
C GLY A 99 13.05 2.63 11.25
N SER A 100 11.82 3.14 11.32
CA SER A 100 11.17 3.49 12.59
C SER A 100 10.89 2.25 13.46
N LEU A 101 10.44 1.14 12.84
CA LEU A 101 10.26 -0.14 13.53
C LEU A 101 11.58 -0.70 14.05
N MET A 102 12.65 -0.60 13.27
CA MET A 102 13.99 -1.05 13.69
C MET A 102 14.55 -0.22 14.83
N ALA A 103 14.35 1.09 14.82
CA ALA A 103 14.73 1.96 15.93
C ALA A 103 13.98 1.58 17.21
N TYR A 104 12.68 1.26 17.10
CA TYR A 104 11.89 0.77 18.22
C TYR A 104 12.34 -0.62 18.71
N ALA A 105 12.70 -1.51 17.78
CA ALA A 105 13.11 -2.88 18.05
C ALA A 105 14.60 -3.03 18.43
N ALA A 106 15.33 -1.93 18.56
CA ALA A 106 16.77 -1.94 18.84
C ALA A 106 17.14 -2.73 20.12
N PRO A 107 16.41 -2.61 21.25
CA PRO A 107 16.71 -3.41 22.45
C PRO A 107 16.60 -4.93 22.20
N GLN A 108 15.66 -5.35 21.37
CA GLN A 108 15.46 -6.76 21.01
C GLN A 108 16.55 -7.28 20.05
N CYS A 109 17.27 -6.39 19.38
CA CYS A 109 18.45 -6.77 18.60
C CYS A 109 19.67 -6.98 19.53
N GLU A 110 19.79 -6.17 20.59
CA GLU A 110 20.87 -6.26 21.58
C GLU A 110 20.77 -7.51 22.46
N ASP A 111 19.57 -7.85 22.92
CA ASP A 111 19.30 -9.06 23.72
C ASP A 111 19.20 -10.35 22.88
N ARG A 112 19.37 -10.23 21.56
CA ARG A 112 19.31 -11.30 20.54
C ARG A 112 17.95 -11.98 20.40
N ALA A 113 16.87 -11.38 20.90
CA ALA A 113 15.51 -11.84 20.60
C ALA A 113 15.19 -11.72 19.09
N ILE A 114 15.80 -10.75 18.41
CA ILE A 114 15.90 -10.67 16.95
C ILE A 114 17.30 -11.14 16.55
N SER A 115 17.38 -12.13 15.66
CA SER A 115 18.67 -12.67 15.23
C SER A 115 19.45 -11.66 14.38
N SER A 116 20.78 -11.69 14.49
CA SER A 116 21.67 -10.86 13.66
C SER A 116 21.45 -11.12 12.16
N ASP A 117 21.23 -12.37 11.77
CA ASP A 117 20.97 -12.76 10.39
C ASP A 117 19.70 -12.11 9.83
N ALA A 118 18.67 -11.93 10.67
CA ALA A 118 17.44 -11.24 10.28
C ALA A 118 17.68 -9.73 10.06
N VAL A 119 18.48 -9.10 10.93
CA VAL A 119 18.87 -7.69 10.78
C VAL A 119 19.70 -7.50 9.51
N GLU A 120 20.63 -8.40 9.24
CA GLU A 120 21.44 -8.38 8.02
C GLU A 120 20.59 -8.55 6.77
N ALA A 121 19.72 -9.55 6.72
CA ALA A 121 18.80 -9.78 5.61
C ALA A 121 17.90 -8.56 5.35
N LEU A 122 17.45 -7.88 6.41
CA LEU A 122 16.69 -6.65 6.28
C LEU A 122 17.52 -5.51 5.70
N GLY A 123 18.79 -5.38 6.12
CA GLY A 123 19.73 -4.42 5.55
C GLY A 123 19.92 -4.61 4.04
N TRP A 124 20.10 -5.85 3.60
CA TRP A 124 20.15 -6.21 2.18
C TRP A 124 18.88 -5.80 1.44
N LEU A 125 17.71 -6.12 1.99
CA LEU A 125 16.43 -5.74 1.39
C LEU A 125 16.28 -4.21 1.26
N LEU A 126 16.63 -3.44 2.28
CA LEU A 126 16.56 -1.98 2.24
C LEU A 126 17.51 -1.39 1.19
N ALA A 127 18.69 -1.99 0.99
CA ALA A 127 19.61 -1.59 -0.07
C ALA A 127 19.01 -1.81 -1.47
N GLU A 128 18.40 -2.97 -1.72
CA GLU A 128 17.73 -3.29 -2.99
C GLU A 128 16.54 -2.37 -3.27
N LEU A 129 15.73 -2.08 -2.25
CA LEU A 129 14.62 -1.13 -2.36
C LEU A 129 15.10 0.31 -2.60
N GLY A 130 16.21 0.71 -1.99
CA GLY A 130 16.86 1.99 -2.22
C GLY A 130 17.35 2.15 -3.66
N ALA A 131 18.03 1.12 -4.20
CA ALA A 131 18.46 1.10 -5.59
C ALA A 131 17.28 1.15 -6.57
N THR A 132 16.22 0.39 -6.30
CA THR A 132 14.99 0.38 -7.10
C THR A 132 14.33 1.76 -7.12
N THR A 133 14.21 2.41 -5.96
CA THR A 133 13.69 3.78 -5.85
C THR A 133 14.53 4.76 -6.67
N ALA A 134 15.86 4.67 -6.63
CA ALA A 134 16.73 5.54 -7.40
C ALA A 134 16.51 5.39 -8.92
N LEU A 135 16.28 4.16 -9.41
CA LEU A 135 15.94 3.92 -10.81
C LEU A 135 14.59 4.55 -11.19
N MET A 136 13.58 4.46 -10.33
CA MET A 136 12.27 5.10 -10.55
C MET A 136 12.37 6.62 -10.57
N VAL A 137 13.12 7.23 -9.65
CA VAL A 137 13.37 8.68 -9.63
C VAL A 137 14.10 9.13 -10.89
N ARG A 138 15.11 8.37 -11.34
CA ARG A 138 15.81 8.66 -12.59
C ARG A 138 14.87 8.58 -13.80
N LEU A 139 14.04 7.54 -13.87
CA LEU A 139 13.04 7.39 -14.93
C LEU A 139 12.07 8.59 -14.94
N ALA A 140 11.57 8.98 -13.76
CA ALA A 140 10.69 10.12 -13.62
C ALA A 140 11.33 11.42 -14.08
N ALA A 141 12.59 11.66 -13.71
CA ALA A 141 13.32 12.85 -14.13
C ALA A 141 13.52 12.92 -15.64
N VAL A 142 13.89 11.80 -16.28
CA VAL A 142 14.08 11.74 -17.74
C VAL A 142 12.76 11.99 -18.47
N CYS A 143 11.68 11.34 -18.04
CA CYS A 143 10.37 11.47 -18.69
C CYS A 143 9.65 12.79 -18.38
N GLY A 144 9.86 13.39 -17.21
CA GLY A 144 9.22 14.66 -16.80
C GLY A 144 9.91 15.92 -17.36
N SER A 145 11.17 15.82 -17.79
CA SER A 145 11.91 16.96 -18.34
C SER A 145 11.49 17.38 -19.75
N SER A 146 10.61 16.61 -20.41
CA SER A 146 10.20 16.87 -21.78
C SER A 146 9.06 17.89 -21.94
N GLU A 147 8.36 18.24 -20.86
CA GLU A 147 7.33 19.30 -20.87
C GLU A 147 7.91 20.73 -21.09
N GLY A 148 9.24 20.90 -21.03
CA GLY A 148 9.92 22.19 -21.19
C GLY A 148 10.37 22.56 -22.60
N MET A 149 10.35 21.64 -23.59
CA MET A 149 10.84 21.92 -24.95
C MET A 149 9.69 22.17 -25.94
N ARG A 150 8.83 23.13 -25.64
CA ARG A 150 7.83 23.63 -26.59
C ARG A 150 8.55 24.59 -27.56
N VAL A 151 8.96 24.08 -28.72
CA VAL A 151 9.54 24.89 -29.81
C VAL A 151 8.50 25.96 -30.23
N PRO A 152 8.83 27.26 -30.26
CA PRO A 152 7.93 28.27 -30.80
C PRO A 152 7.75 28.01 -32.31
N GLN A 153 6.50 27.83 -32.73
CA GLN A 153 6.13 27.72 -34.15
C GLN A 153 6.36 29.08 -34.84
N PRO A 154 6.89 29.10 -36.08
CA PRO A 154 7.18 30.32 -36.83
C PRO A 154 5.93 31.11 -37.22
#